data_AF-A0A965B052-F1
#
_entry.id   AF-A0A965B052-F1
#
_cell.length_a   1.000
_cell.length_b   1.000
_cell.length_c   1.000
_cell.angle_alpha   90.00
_cell.angle_beta   90.00
_cell.angle_gamma   90.00
#
_symmetry.space_group_name_H-M   'P 1'
#
loop_
_entity.id
_entity.type
_entity.pdbx_description
1 polymer ?
#
loop_
_entity_poly.entity_id
_entity_poly.type
_entity_poly.pdbx_seq_one_letter_code
_entity_poly.pdbx_strand_id
1 'polypeptide(L)'
;MTNYEIDNDSWFHEGGYSQLYPLIGYENLAFKEYSSKKRAEYAKNIQKKLSKFDLAPEVLSDIIKLPYAKSLEGWTPDNSDWGYVTELAQHGTVSYKQIQDLVNEIFKKTKLKFWDCHFSNIGYIKRNGKKKIVCIDTGRESFDGYSNAWGFADPGPKCSYCLRYQCRCSQY
;
A
#
# COMPACT_ATOMS: atom_id res chain seq x y z
N MET A 1 -17.97 11.61 14.75
CA MET A 1 -18.12 10.75 13.57
C MET A 1 -17.44 11.46 12.41
N THR A 2 -16.56 10.77 11.68
CA THR A 2 -16.00 11.29 10.44
C THR A 2 -17.00 11.07 9.32
N ASN A 3 -17.45 12.16 8.69
CA ASN A 3 -18.40 12.14 7.57
C ASN A 3 -17.62 11.92 6.25
N TYR A 4 -17.17 10.69 6.01
CA TYR A 4 -16.57 10.31 4.73
C TYR A 4 -17.58 9.51 3.91
N GLU A 5 -17.61 9.76 2.60
CA GLU A 5 -18.39 9.00 1.61
C GLU A 5 -17.46 8.59 0.48
N ILE A 6 -17.59 7.34 0.03
CA ILE A 6 -16.82 6.81 -1.10
C ILE A 6 -17.37 7.39 -2.40
N ASP A 7 -16.50 7.94 -3.24
CA ASP A 7 -16.85 8.38 -4.58
C ASP A 7 -16.83 7.19 -5.54
N ASN A 8 -18.01 6.61 -5.79
CA ASN A 8 -18.18 5.39 -6.58
C ASN A 8 -18.18 5.63 -8.11
N ASP A 9 -18.34 6.87 -8.56
CA ASP A 9 -18.43 7.21 -9.99
C ASP A 9 -17.09 7.71 -10.55
N SER A 10 -16.06 7.80 -9.71
CA SER A 10 -14.73 8.27 -10.06
C SER A 10 -13.81 7.08 -10.41
N TRP A 11 -12.58 7.08 -9.92
CA TRP A 11 -11.64 5.98 -10.09
C TRP A 11 -11.71 5.02 -8.90
N PHE A 12 -11.21 3.80 -9.07
CA PHE A 12 -10.81 2.94 -7.95
C PHE A 12 -9.59 2.12 -8.38
N HIS A 13 -8.82 1.64 -7.41
CA HIS A 13 -7.71 0.71 -7.67
C HIS A 13 -8.00 -0.62 -7.00
N GLU A 14 -7.96 -1.68 -7.80
CA GLU A 14 -8.09 -3.05 -7.32
C GLU A 14 -6.70 -3.68 -7.18
N GLY A 15 -6.43 -4.22 -6.00
CA GLY A 15 -5.32 -5.13 -5.75
C GLY A 15 -5.86 -6.49 -5.30
N GLY A 16 -5.02 -7.53 -5.34
CA GLY A 16 -5.46 -8.90 -5.05
C GLY A 16 -6.06 -9.10 -3.65
N TYR A 17 -5.74 -8.23 -2.68
CA TYR A 17 -6.23 -8.31 -1.29
C TYR A 17 -6.88 -7.04 -0.76
N SER A 18 -6.87 -5.94 -1.52
CA SER A 18 -7.44 -4.67 -1.09
C SER A 18 -7.91 -3.83 -2.26
N GLN A 19 -8.95 -3.03 -2.03
CA GLN A 19 -9.41 -2.02 -2.97
C GLN A 19 -9.16 -0.63 -2.39
N LEU A 20 -8.87 0.34 -3.25
CA LEU A 20 -8.63 1.73 -2.86
C LEU A 20 -9.61 2.62 -3.60
N TYR A 21 -10.39 3.40 -2.84
CA TYR A 21 -11.40 4.30 -3.38
C TYR A 21 -11.11 5.76 -3.02
N PRO A 22 -11.43 6.71 -3.91
CA PRO A 22 -11.47 8.12 -3.60
C PRO A 22 -12.60 8.45 -2.62
N LEU A 23 -12.45 9.60 -1.96
CA LEU A 23 -13.44 10.14 -1.03
C LEU A 23 -13.98 11.47 -1.56
N ILE A 24 -15.29 11.66 -1.47
CA ILE A 24 -15.95 12.90 -1.95
C ILE A 24 -15.37 14.12 -1.24
N GLY A 25 -14.86 15.07 -2.02
CA GLY A 25 -14.29 16.33 -1.52
C GLY A 25 -12.86 16.22 -0.97
N TYR A 26 -12.18 15.07 -1.12
CA TYR A 26 -10.82 14.87 -0.63
C TYR A 26 -9.88 14.32 -1.73
N GLU A 27 -9.08 15.20 -2.33
CA GLU A 27 -8.15 14.83 -3.40
C GLU A 27 -6.91 14.04 -2.92
N ASN A 28 -6.55 14.19 -1.64
CA ASN A 28 -5.32 13.61 -1.07
C ASN A 28 -5.60 12.44 -0.11
N LEU A 29 -6.87 12.01 0.02
CA LEU A 29 -7.28 10.92 0.89
C LEU A 29 -7.93 9.81 0.08
N ALA A 30 -7.85 8.60 0.60
CA ALA A 30 -8.52 7.44 0.02
C ALA A 30 -9.00 6.48 1.11
N PHE A 31 -10.01 5.69 0.80
CA PHE A 31 -10.47 4.58 1.63
C PHE A 31 -9.86 3.27 1.13
N LYS A 32 -9.10 2.61 2.00
CA LYS A 32 -8.51 1.30 1.71
C LYS A 32 -9.37 0.20 2.31
N GLU A 33 -10.09 -0.50 1.44
CA GLU A 33 -11.05 -1.55 1.75
C GLU A 33 -10.40 -2.94 1.70
N TYR A 34 -10.89 -3.83 2.57
CA TYR A 34 -10.49 -5.24 2.62
C TYR A 34 -11.73 -6.12 2.83
N SER A 35 -11.66 -7.35 2.30
CA SER A 35 -12.75 -8.35 2.38
C SER A 35 -13.09 -8.85 3.80
N SER A 36 -12.40 -8.36 4.85
CA SER A 36 -12.68 -8.71 6.24
C SER A 36 -12.03 -7.74 7.21
N LYS A 37 -12.67 -7.54 8.36
CA LYS A 37 -12.16 -6.72 9.47
C LYS A 37 -10.74 -7.12 9.90
N LYS A 38 -10.47 -8.42 10.00
CA LYS A 38 -9.16 -8.96 10.41
C LYS A 38 -8.04 -8.59 9.44
N ARG A 39 -8.31 -8.61 8.12
CA ARG A 39 -7.35 -8.18 7.10
C ARG A 39 -7.10 -6.67 7.20
N ALA A 40 -8.17 -5.89 7.33
CA ALA A 40 -8.07 -4.44 7.49
C ALA A 40 -7.27 -4.05 8.74
N GLU A 41 -7.51 -4.71 9.88
CA GLU A 41 -6.77 -4.48 11.13
C GLU A 41 -5.28 -4.79 10.99
N TYR A 42 -4.94 -5.94 10.38
CA TYR A 42 -3.54 -6.30 10.13
C TYR A 42 -2.86 -5.23 9.29
N ALA A 43 -3.45 -4.89 8.15
CA ALA A 43 -2.85 -3.94 7.22
C ALA A 43 -2.73 -2.54 7.81
N LYS A 44 -3.76 -2.08 8.52
CA LYS A 44 -3.74 -0.82 9.28
C LYS A 44 -2.59 -0.78 10.28
N ASN A 45 -2.34 -1.87 11.00
CA ASN A 45 -1.27 -1.94 12.00
C ASN A 45 0.12 -1.88 11.35
N ILE A 46 0.32 -2.58 10.23
CA ILE A 46 1.57 -2.49 9.45
C ILE A 46 1.74 -1.06 8.91
N GLN A 47 0.71 -0.49 8.29
CA GLN A 47 0.76 0.86 7.73
C GLN A 47 1.03 1.92 8.80
N LYS A 48 0.37 1.84 9.97
CA LYS A 48 0.66 2.70 11.13
C LYS A 48 2.10 2.54 11.63
N LYS A 49 2.66 1.34 11.58
CA LYS A 49 4.06 1.10 11.98
C LYS A 49 5.05 1.74 10.99
N LEU A 50 4.78 1.63 9.69
CA LEU A 50 5.64 2.15 8.62
C LEU A 50 5.55 3.68 8.48
N SER A 51 4.34 4.24 8.57
CA SER A 51 4.10 5.70 8.46
C SER A 51 4.82 6.53 9.52
N LYS A 52 5.08 5.97 10.72
CA LYS A 52 5.94 6.59 11.75
C LYS A 52 7.36 6.96 11.26
N PHE A 53 7.79 6.39 10.14
CA PHE A 53 9.11 6.58 9.55
C PHE A 53 9.04 7.15 8.13
N ASP A 54 7.89 7.67 7.70
CA ASP A 54 7.61 8.07 6.30
C ASP A 54 7.82 6.92 5.30
N LEU A 55 7.55 5.66 5.69
CA LEU A 55 7.71 4.48 4.83
C LEU A 55 6.39 3.93 4.27
N ALA A 56 5.25 4.47 4.70
CA ALA A 56 3.92 4.20 4.19
C ALA A 56 3.04 5.45 4.33
N PRO A 57 1.92 5.57 3.60
CA PRO A 57 0.96 6.67 3.77
C PRO A 57 0.36 6.69 5.18
N GLU A 58 -0.05 7.87 5.64
CA GLU A 58 -0.64 8.02 6.98
C GLU A 58 -2.03 7.40 7.09
N VAL A 59 -2.30 6.76 8.23
CA VAL A 59 -3.62 6.24 8.57
C VAL A 59 -4.39 7.29 9.37
N LEU A 60 -5.57 7.68 8.86
CA LEU A 60 -6.32 8.83 9.35
C LEU A 60 -7.62 8.46 10.09
N SER A 61 -8.07 7.21 9.99
CA SER A 61 -9.29 6.76 10.68
C SER A 61 -9.10 5.45 11.43
N ASP A 62 -10.13 5.11 12.21
CA ASP A 62 -10.33 3.76 12.67
C ASP A 62 -10.86 2.81 11.60
N ILE A 63 -10.91 1.52 11.94
CA ILE A 63 -11.48 0.51 11.04
C ILE A 63 -12.98 0.74 10.98
N ILE A 64 -13.49 1.02 9.79
CA ILE A 64 -14.87 1.47 9.57
C ILE A 64 -15.38 0.93 8.23
N LYS A 65 -16.70 0.90 8.09
CA LYS A 65 -17.38 0.78 6.80
C LYS A 65 -17.89 2.17 6.40
N LEU A 66 -17.70 2.56 5.15
CA LEU A 66 -18.17 3.84 4.66
C LEU A 66 -19.36 3.64 3.73
N PRO A 67 -20.34 4.56 3.74
CA PRO A 67 -21.35 4.58 2.70
C PRO A 67 -20.72 5.00 1.37
N TYR A 68 -21.30 4.51 0.29
CA TYR A 68 -21.02 4.99 -1.05
C TYR A 68 -21.88 6.22 -1.34
N ALA A 69 -21.31 7.23 -1.99
CA ALA A 69 -22.07 8.34 -2.53
C ALA A 69 -23.04 7.82 -3.60
N LYS A 70 -24.22 8.43 -3.69
CA LYS A 70 -25.24 8.03 -4.67
C LYS A 70 -24.66 8.13 -6.09
N SER A 71 -24.61 7.00 -6.78
CA SER A 71 -24.18 6.94 -8.17
C SER A 71 -25.21 7.58 -9.09
N LEU A 72 -24.73 8.25 -10.14
CA LEU A 72 -25.54 8.74 -11.24
C LEU A 72 -26.15 7.59 -12.08
N GLU A 73 -25.60 6.38 -12.00
CA GLU A 73 -26.03 5.19 -12.76
C GLU A 73 -27.12 4.36 -12.05
N GLY A 74 -27.62 4.83 -10.90
CA GLY A 74 -28.89 4.38 -10.31
C GLY A 74 -28.82 3.16 -9.38
N TRP A 75 -27.70 2.42 -9.34
CA TRP A 75 -27.45 1.41 -8.30
C TRP A 75 -26.19 1.75 -7.51
N THR A 76 -26.28 1.71 -6.19
CA THR A 76 -25.15 1.94 -5.29
C THR A 76 -25.32 1.02 -4.08
N PRO A 77 -24.28 0.24 -3.71
CA PRO A 77 -24.32 -0.52 -2.46
C PRO A 77 -24.50 0.42 -1.27
N ASP A 78 -25.19 -0.03 -0.21
CA ASP A 78 -25.40 0.83 0.96
C ASP A 78 -24.09 1.15 1.70
N ASN A 79 -23.17 0.18 1.79
CA ASN A 79 -21.91 0.32 2.52
C ASN A 79 -20.80 -0.51 1.90
N SER A 80 -19.57 -0.03 2.09
CA SER A 80 -18.34 -0.77 1.86
C SER A 80 -18.20 -1.98 2.80
N ASP A 81 -17.23 -2.84 2.51
CA ASP A 81 -16.64 -3.73 3.48
C ASP A 81 -15.68 -2.97 4.43
N TRP A 82 -14.96 -3.71 5.28
CA TRP A 82 -14.10 -3.14 6.30
C TRP A 82 -12.84 -2.50 5.73
N GLY A 83 -12.60 -1.24 6.09
CA GLY A 83 -11.41 -0.52 5.66
C GLY A 83 -11.04 0.60 6.60
N TYR A 84 -10.17 1.50 6.14
CA TYR A 84 -9.80 2.72 6.85
C TYR A 84 -9.39 3.81 5.85
N VAL A 85 -9.53 5.06 6.29
CA VAL A 85 -9.08 6.23 5.53
C VAL A 85 -7.59 6.40 5.72
N THR A 86 -6.92 6.65 4.62
CA THR A 86 -5.48 6.85 4.50
C THR A 86 -5.18 8.06 3.62
N GLU A 87 -4.00 8.64 3.80
CA GLU A 87 -3.41 9.48 2.77
C GLU A 87 -3.27 8.70 1.46
N LEU A 88 -3.55 9.36 0.34
CA LEU A 88 -3.38 8.83 -1.00
C LEU A 88 -1.91 8.97 -1.44
N ALA A 89 -1.28 7.85 -1.76
CA ALA A 89 0.01 7.84 -2.44
C ALA A 89 -0.17 7.89 -3.96
N GLN A 90 0.75 8.58 -4.63
CA GLN A 90 0.78 8.66 -6.08
C GLN A 90 1.67 7.56 -6.65
N HIS A 91 1.21 6.89 -7.71
CA HIS A 91 2.07 6.01 -8.49
C HIS A 91 3.08 6.81 -9.32
N GLY A 92 4.19 6.17 -9.66
CA GLY A 92 5.17 6.74 -10.58
C GLY A 92 6.36 5.82 -10.79
N THR A 93 7.31 6.27 -11.62
CA THR A 93 8.49 5.49 -11.98
C THR A 93 9.51 5.43 -10.85
N VAL A 94 9.69 4.25 -10.25
CA VAL A 94 10.76 3.95 -9.29
C VAL A 94 11.88 3.14 -9.96
N SER A 95 13.13 3.38 -9.56
CA SER A 95 14.28 2.55 -9.97
C SER A 95 14.47 1.35 -9.03
N TYR A 96 15.16 0.30 -9.49
CA TYR A 96 15.50 -0.84 -8.62
C TYR A 96 16.27 -0.45 -7.36
N LYS A 97 17.19 0.51 -7.46
CA LYS A 97 17.93 1.02 -6.30
C LYS A 97 16.98 1.63 -5.28
N GLN A 98 16.03 2.44 -5.72
CA GLN A 98 15.03 3.05 -4.86
C GLN A 98 14.13 2.01 -4.16
N ILE A 99 13.73 0.96 -4.88
CA ILE A 99 12.98 -0.16 -4.29
C ILE A 99 13.83 -0.84 -3.21
N GLN A 100 15.09 -1.15 -3.52
CA GLN A 100 15.98 -1.81 -2.55
C GLN A 100 16.23 -0.93 -1.33
N ASP A 101 16.41 0.38 -1.52
CA ASP A 101 16.58 1.34 -0.42
C ASP A 101 15.33 1.37 0.48
N LEU A 102 14.12 1.35 -0.11
CA LEU A 102 12.86 1.24 0.63
C LEU A 102 12.80 -0.06 1.44
N VAL A 103 13.04 -1.21 0.81
CA VAL A 103 13.05 -2.54 1.46
C VAL A 103 14.03 -2.57 2.64
N ASN A 104 15.24 -2.05 2.42
CA ASN A 104 16.27 -2.01 3.45
C ASN A 104 15.88 -1.11 4.63
N GLU A 105 15.31 0.07 4.38
CA GLU A 105 14.86 0.97 5.44
C GLU A 105 13.66 0.41 6.21
N ILE A 106 12.70 -0.24 5.54
CA ILE A 106 11.61 -0.98 6.21
C ILE A 106 12.18 -2.01 7.17
N PHE A 107 13.09 -2.87 6.70
CA PHE A 107 13.70 -3.89 7.54
C PHE A 107 14.50 -3.27 8.69
N LYS A 108 15.33 -2.27 8.41
CA LYS A 108 16.16 -1.60 9.42
C LYS A 108 15.32 -0.98 10.55
N LYS A 109 14.22 -0.29 10.21
CA LYS A 109 13.37 0.43 11.17
C LYS A 109 12.37 -0.46 11.89
N THR A 110 11.91 -1.54 11.26
CA THR A 110 10.75 -2.31 11.76
C THR A 110 10.98 -3.81 11.90
N LYS A 111 12.07 -4.33 11.33
CA LYS A 111 12.38 -5.76 11.15
C LYS A 111 11.41 -6.53 10.27
N LEU A 112 10.49 -5.83 9.60
CA LEU A 112 9.59 -6.43 8.60
C LEU A 112 10.34 -6.63 7.28
N LYS A 113 10.05 -7.74 6.59
CA LYS A 113 10.57 -8.03 5.26
C LYS A 113 9.46 -7.76 4.25
N PHE A 114 9.62 -6.74 3.41
CA PHE A 114 8.66 -6.38 2.37
C PHE A 114 8.96 -7.18 1.09
N TRP A 115 8.35 -8.36 0.99
CA TRP A 115 8.61 -9.34 -0.06
C TRP A 115 7.95 -8.97 -1.37
N ASP A 116 6.70 -8.50 -1.31
CA ASP A 116 5.91 -8.14 -2.49
C ASP A 116 6.19 -6.71 -2.97
N CYS A 117 7.48 -6.39 -3.11
CA CYS A 117 7.96 -5.05 -3.44
C CYS A 117 8.05 -4.82 -4.95
N HIS A 118 7.03 -5.24 -5.71
CA HIS A 118 6.91 -4.92 -7.12
C HIS A 118 6.47 -3.47 -7.34
N PHE A 119 6.62 -2.98 -8.55
CA PHE A 119 6.42 -1.57 -8.89
C PHE A 119 5.03 -1.02 -8.51
N SER A 120 3.97 -1.80 -8.65
CA SER A 120 2.60 -1.39 -8.27
C SER A 120 2.33 -1.37 -6.77
N ASN A 121 3.18 -1.98 -5.92
CA ASN A 121 3.02 -1.93 -4.46
C ASN A 121 3.85 -0.80 -3.83
N ILE A 122 4.39 0.08 -4.68
CA ILE A 122 5.22 1.21 -4.28
C ILE A 122 4.62 2.48 -4.86
N GLY A 123 4.61 3.51 -4.04
CA GLY A 123 4.12 4.82 -4.42
C GLY A 123 4.95 5.93 -3.82
N TYR A 124 4.41 7.14 -3.90
CA TYR A 124 5.03 8.33 -3.37
C TYR A 124 4.06 9.17 -2.56
N ILE A 125 4.57 9.71 -1.46
CA ILE A 125 3.92 10.76 -0.67
C ILE A 125 4.79 12.01 -0.68
N LYS A 126 4.19 13.16 -0.40
CA LYS A 126 4.93 14.41 -0.16
C LYS A 126 5.06 14.62 1.33
N ARG A 127 6.29 14.86 1.80
CA ARG A 127 6.59 15.25 3.18
C ARG A 127 7.51 16.46 3.15
N ASN A 128 7.10 17.58 3.74
CA ASN A 128 7.88 18.82 3.77
C ASN A 128 8.39 19.24 2.38
N GLY A 129 7.52 19.16 1.37
CA GLY A 129 7.85 19.47 -0.03
C GLY A 129 8.73 18.44 -0.75
N LYS A 130 9.16 17.37 -0.09
CA LYS A 130 10.00 16.31 -0.68
C LYS A 130 9.18 15.08 -1.02
N LYS A 131 9.42 14.53 -2.21
CA LYS A 131 8.85 13.25 -2.65
C LYS A 131 9.53 12.09 -1.91
N LYS A 132 8.76 11.28 -1.22
CA LYS A 132 9.23 10.12 -0.43
C LYS A 132 8.64 8.86 -1.04
N ILE A 133 9.48 7.84 -1.23
CA ILE A 133 9.05 6.53 -1.73
C ILE A 133 8.50 5.73 -0.56
N VAL A 134 7.35 5.09 -0.78
CA VAL A 134 6.63 4.39 0.28
C VAL A 134 6.07 3.05 -0.20
N CYS A 135 5.92 2.14 0.75
CA CYS A 135 5.16 0.91 0.64
C CYS A 135 3.67 1.27 0.72
N ILE A 136 2.93 0.97 -0.34
CA ILE A 136 1.48 1.25 -0.41
C ILE A 136 0.65 0.00 -0.20
N ASP A 137 1.21 -1.19 -0.49
CA ASP A 137 0.58 -2.45 -0.10
C ASP A 137 1.08 -2.92 1.26
N THR A 138 0.15 -2.97 2.19
CA THR A 138 0.37 -3.23 3.61
C THR A 138 -0.38 -4.46 4.08
N GLY A 139 -0.97 -5.22 3.15
CA GLY A 139 -1.61 -6.49 3.43
C GLY A 139 -0.64 -7.54 3.95
N ARG A 140 -1.17 -8.69 4.34
CA ARG A 140 -0.36 -9.75 4.96
C ARG A 140 0.55 -10.42 3.95
N GLU A 141 0.04 -10.63 2.75
CA GLU A 141 0.76 -11.18 1.59
C GLU A 141 2.04 -10.37 1.29
N SER A 142 1.99 -9.05 1.42
CA SER A 142 3.13 -8.18 1.14
C SER A 142 4.36 -8.46 2.01
N PHE A 143 4.16 -9.06 3.18
CA PHE A 143 5.20 -9.36 4.16
C PHE A 143 5.42 -10.87 4.35
N ASP A 144 4.90 -11.68 3.43
CA ASP A 144 5.09 -13.12 3.39
C ASP A 144 6.15 -13.50 2.34
N GLY A 145 7.05 -14.43 2.68
CA GLY A 145 8.11 -14.89 1.78
C GLY A 145 7.61 -15.61 0.53
N TYR A 146 6.36 -16.09 0.54
CA TYR A 146 5.73 -16.68 -0.64
C TYR A 146 5.39 -15.64 -1.72
N SER A 147 5.24 -14.36 -1.37
CA SER A 147 4.98 -13.26 -2.32
C SER A 147 6.28 -12.61 -2.80
N ASN A 148 7.28 -13.43 -3.10
CA ASN A 148 8.60 -12.94 -3.49
C ASN A 148 8.59 -12.35 -4.90
N ALA A 149 8.46 -11.04 -5.01
CA ALA A 149 8.37 -10.32 -6.27
C ALA A 149 9.60 -10.47 -7.19
N TRP A 150 10.76 -10.89 -6.66
CA TRP A 150 12.02 -10.88 -7.40
C TRP A 150 12.70 -12.25 -7.51
N GLY A 151 12.15 -13.27 -6.85
CA GLY A 151 12.68 -14.64 -6.89
C GLY A 151 14.05 -14.82 -6.22
N PHE A 152 14.49 -13.88 -5.39
CA PHE A 152 15.78 -13.97 -4.67
C PHE A 152 15.62 -14.47 -3.24
N ALA A 153 16.72 -14.93 -2.62
CA ALA A 153 16.69 -15.41 -1.24
C ALA A 153 16.29 -14.33 -0.22
N ASP A 154 16.49 -13.05 -0.55
CA ASP A 154 16.13 -11.89 0.26
C ASP A 154 15.18 -10.96 -0.49
N PRO A 155 14.36 -10.16 0.22
CA PRO A 155 13.45 -9.22 -0.43
C PRO A 155 14.18 -8.12 -1.21
N GLY A 156 13.56 -7.71 -2.32
CA GLY A 156 14.03 -6.62 -3.17
C GLY A 156 14.74 -7.07 -4.45
N PRO A 157 14.97 -6.14 -5.38
CA PRO A 157 15.51 -6.45 -6.71
C PRO A 157 17.02 -6.68 -6.75
N LYS A 158 17.74 -6.52 -5.62
CA LYS A 158 19.19 -6.72 -5.55
C LYS A 158 19.50 -8.16 -5.13
N CYS A 159 20.18 -8.89 -5.99
CA CYS A 159 20.64 -10.24 -5.68
C CYS A 159 21.59 -10.20 -4.46
N SER A 160 21.30 -11.01 -3.44
CA SER A 160 22.11 -11.07 -2.22
C SER A 160 23.49 -11.72 -2.43
N TYR A 161 23.64 -12.52 -3.49
CA TYR A 161 24.91 -13.17 -3.83
C TYR A 161 25.88 -12.24 -4.57
N CYS A 162 25.50 -11.74 -5.75
CA CYS A 162 26.39 -10.94 -6.61
C CYS A 162 26.22 -9.42 -6.44
N LEU A 163 25.26 -8.98 -5.63
CA LEU A 163 24.93 -7.58 -5.36
C LEU A 163 24.48 -6.76 -6.59
N ARG A 164 24.17 -7.41 -7.71
CA ARG A 164 23.64 -6.78 -8.93
C ARG A 164 22.11 -6.80 -8.95
N TYR A 165 21.52 -5.79 -9.59
CA TYR A 165 20.12 -5.79 -9.97
C TYR A 165 19.90 -6.65 -11.21
N GLN A 166 18.74 -7.31 -11.33
CA GLN A 166 18.42 -8.19 -12.46
C GLN A 166 19.47 -9.31 -12.71
N CYS A 167 20.05 -9.90 -11.65
CA CYS A 167 21.00 -11.01 -11.84
C CYS A 167 20.31 -12.20 -12.52
N ARG A 168 21.06 -12.91 -13.38
CA ARG A 168 20.72 -14.25 -13.89
C ARG A 168 21.60 -15.33 -13.27
N CYS A 169 21.96 -15.14 -12.01
CA CYS A 169 22.82 -16.04 -11.26
C CYS A 169 22.20 -17.44 -11.34
N SER A 170 22.91 -18.41 -11.91
CA SER A 170 22.37 -19.71 -12.31
C SER A 170 22.14 -20.69 -11.16
N GLN A 171 22.13 -20.22 -9.91
CA GLN A 171 22.16 -21.08 -8.74
C GLN A 171 20.79 -21.17 -8.06
N TYR A 172 20.17 -22.33 -8.25
CA TYR A 172 19.53 -23.08 -7.17
C TYR A 172 20.59 -23.96 -6.51
#